data_AF-A0A1Y3UQN0-F1
#
_entry.id   AF-A0A1Y3UQN0-F1
#
_cell.length_a   1.000
_cell.length_b   1.000
_cell.length_c   1.000
_cell.angle_alpha   90.00
_cell.angle_beta   90.00
_cell.angle_gamma   90.00
#
_symmetry.space_group_name_H-M   'P 1'
#
loop_
_entity.id
_entity.type
_entity.pdbx_description
1 polymer ?
#
loop_
_entity_poly.entity_id
_entity_poly.type
_entity_poly.pdbx_seq_one_letter_code
_entity_poly.pdbx_strand_id
1 'polypeptide(L)'
;MEEYASTWYDDLNDLKQDNPSLAEELVEEFGDGEWQENQLFVYESLEDYAYYELTEGWYADKHLDQKDYNGAPNPIDFIDLKALGLQLSRTWDESMHYLTRDNWIVETNYGWN
;
A
#
# COMPACT_ATOMS: atom_id res chain seq x y z
N MET A 1 -11.35 -9.37 13.36
CA MET A 1 -10.77 -8.22 12.66
C MET A 1 -9.87 -8.83 11.62
N GLU A 2 -10.12 -8.52 10.35
CA GLU A 2 -9.11 -8.77 9.32
C GLU A 2 -7.89 -7.95 9.72
N GLU A 3 -6.73 -8.60 9.73
CA GLU A 3 -5.47 -7.95 10.06
C GLU A 3 -4.94 -7.41 8.74
N TYR A 4 -5.33 -6.16 8.42
CA TYR A 4 -4.81 -5.50 7.23
C TYR A 4 -3.34 -5.15 7.48
N ALA A 5 -2.47 -5.55 6.57
CA ALA A 5 -1.03 -5.52 6.77
C ALA A 5 -0.32 -4.76 5.65
N SER A 6 0.60 -3.88 6.06
CA SER A 6 1.61 -3.32 5.17
C SER A 6 2.98 -3.75 5.68
N THR A 7 3.87 -4.16 4.78
CA THR A 7 5.26 -4.47 5.11
C THR A 7 6.18 -3.39 4.57
N TRP A 8 7.12 -2.95 5.41
CA TRP A 8 8.04 -1.88 5.09
C TRP A 8 9.42 -2.50 4.91
N TYR A 9 10.06 -2.19 3.78
CA TYR A 9 11.41 -2.63 3.47
C TYR A 9 12.30 -1.40 3.34
N ASP A 10 13.51 -1.45 3.90
CA ASP A 10 14.41 -0.30 3.86
C ASP A 10 14.97 -0.05 2.45
N ASP A 11 15.10 -1.12 1.66
CA ASP A 11 15.54 -1.08 0.27
C ASP A 11 15.06 -2.32 -0.54
N LEU A 12 15.42 -2.38 -1.83
CA LEU A 12 15.07 -3.51 -2.70
C LEU A 12 15.72 -4.83 -2.26
N ASN A 13 16.90 -4.81 -1.63
CA ASN A 13 17.57 -6.03 -1.17
C ASN A 13 16.83 -6.66 0.01
N ASP A 14 16.29 -5.84 0.91
CA ASP A 14 15.44 -6.31 2.00
C ASP A 14 14.14 -6.93 1.47
N LEU A 15 13.49 -6.27 0.51
CA LEU A 15 12.32 -6.84 -0.18
C LEU A 15 12.69 -8.18 -0.86
N LYS A 16 13.83 -8.23 -1.55
CA LYS A 16 14.28 -9.43 -2.27
C LYS A 16 14.57 -10.63 -1.36
N GLN A 17 14.95 -10.40 -0.10
CA GLN A 17 15.16 -11.49 0.86
C GLN A 17 13.86 -12.19 1.25
N ASP A 18 12.76 -11.44 1.29
CA ASP A 18 11.44 -11.92 1.71
C ASP A 18 10.58 -12.36 0.52
N ASN A 19 10.50 -11.50 -0.52
CA ASN A 19 9.76 -11.76 -1.75
C ASN A 19 10.64 -11.48 -2.99
N PRO A 20 11.47 -12.46 -3.42
CA PRO A 20 12.31 -12.33 -4.59
C PRO A 20 11.54 -12.07 -5.89
N SER A 21 10.33 -12.63 -6.02
CA SER A 21 9.54 -12.52 -7.26
C SER A 21 9.03 -11.10 -7.45
N LEU A 22 8.57 -10.46 -6.37
CA LEU A 22 8.14 -9.06 -6.42
C LEU A 22 9.33 -8.13 -6.71
N ALA A 23 10.48 -8.37 -6.06
CA ALA A 23 11.69 -7.61 -6.34
C ALA A 23 12.11 -7.70 -7.82
N GLU A 24 12.03 -8.90 -8.42
CA GLU A 24 12.29 -9.09 -9.85
C GLU A 24 11.27 -8.35 -10.73
N GLU A 25 9.97 -8.39 -10.41
CA GLU A 25 8.94 -7.65 -11.14
C GLU A 25 9.22 -6.13 -11.13
N LEU A 26 9.58 -5.56 -9.98
CA LEU A 26 9.88 -4.12 -9.88
C LEU A 26 11.09 -3.72 -10.74
N VAL A 27 12.13 -4.56 -10.80
CA VAL A 27 13.29 -4.33 -11.67
C VAL A 27 12.93 -4.51 -13.15
N GLU A 28 12.06 -5.45 -13.50
CA GLU A 28 11.57 -5.60 -14.88
C GLU A 28 10.80 -4.37 -15.36
N GLU A 29 9.97 -3.79 -14.50
CA GLU A 29 9.11 -2.66 -14.85
C GLU A 29 9.86 -1.33 -14.87
N PHE A 30 10.68 -1.06 -13.85
CA PHE A 30 11.30 0.25 -13.65
C PHE A 30 12.80 0.28 -13.99
N GLY A 31 13.43 -0.88 -14.19
CA GLY A 31 14.88 -0.99 -14.38
C GLY A 31 15.68 -0.66 -13.12
N ASP A 32 16.99 -0.56 -13.29
CA ASP A 32 17.89 -0.14 -12.21
C ASP A 32 17.82 1.37 -11.99
N GLY A 33 17.76 1.79 -10.72
CA GLY A 33 17.62 3.20 -10.34
C GLY A 33 17.84 3.45 -8.85
N GLU A 34 17.93 4.73 -8.45
CA GLU A 34 18.17 5.12 -7.04
C GLU A 34 17.04 4.66 -6.11
N TRP A 35 15.82 4.45 -6.63
CA TRP A 35 14.70 3.87 -5.88
C TRP A 35 15.04 2.54 -5.20
N GLN A 36 15.97 1.76 -5.76
CA GLN A 36 16.39 0.47 -5.22
C GLN A 36 17.11 0.59 -3.86
N GLU A 37 17.64 1.77 -3.53
CA GLU A 37 18.32 2.08 -2.26
C GLU A 37 17.39 2.82 -1.27
N ASN A 38 16.10 2.93 -1.59
CA ASN A 38 15.13 3.67 -0.80
C ASN A 38 13.97 2.77 -0.35
N GLN A 39 13.19 3.29 0.62
CA GLN A 39 12.14 2.52 1.27
C GLN A 39 11.02 2.14 0.30
N LEU A 40 10.51 0.93 0.51
CA LEU A 40 9.37 0.37 -0.21
C LEU A 40 8.30 -0.05 0.79
N PHE A 41 7.07 0.37 0.55
CA PHE A 41 5.88 -0.02 1.29
C PHE A 41 5.07 -0.98 0.43
N VAL A 42 4.79 -2.18 0.96
CA VAL A 42 4.08 -3.23 0.23
C VAL A 42 2.76 -3.52 0.93
N TYR A 43 1.68 -3.49 0.16
CA TYR A 43 0.33 -3.86 0.56
C TYR A 43 -0.09 -5.09 -0.24
N GLU A 44 -0.38 -6.21 0.42
CA GLU A 44 -0.63 -7.50 -0.24
C GLU A 44 -2.04 -7.63 -0.85
N SER A 45 -2.83 -6.55 -0.82
CA SER A 45 -4.12 -6.45 -1.48
C SER A 45 -4.57 -5.00 -1.64
N LEU A 46 -5.59 -4.79 -2.47
CA LEU A 46 -6.28 -3.50 -2.58
C LEU A 46 -6.97 -3.12 -1.26
N GLU A 47 -7.46 -4.13 -0.55
CA GLU A 47 -8.10 -4.02 0.74
C GLU A 47 -7.12 -3.49 1.81
N ASP A 48 -5.88 -4.01 1.85
CA ASP A 48 -4.82 -3.55 2.75
C ASP A 48 -4.46 -2.09 2.50
N TYR A 49 -4.26 -1.73 1.23
CA TYR A 49 -3.95 -0.36 0.85
C TYR A 49 -5.10 0.60 1.20
N ALA A 50 -6.34 0.22 0.88
CA ALA A 50 -7.51 1.04 1.23
C ALA A 50 -7.65 1.23 2.74
N TYR A 51 -7.39 0.19 3.53
CA TYR A 51 -7.41 0.29 4.97
C TYR A 51 -6.32 1.25 5.47
N TYR A 52 -5.08 1.11 4.98
CA TYR A 52 -3.99 2.04 5.29
C TYR A 52 -4.36 3.49 4.98
N GLU A 53 -4.92 3.76 3.80
CA GLU A 53 -5.36 5.10 3.41
C GLU A 53 -6.45 5.67 4.33
N LEU A 54 -7.32 4.81 4.86
CA LEU A 54 -8.37 5.19 5.81
C LEU A 54 -7.85 5.50 7.22
N THR A 55 -6.77 4.84 7.65
CA THR A 55 -6.28 4.92 9.03
C THR A 55 -5.04 5.80 9.18
N GLU A 56 -4.09 5.72 8.25
CA GLU A 56 -2.76 6.34 8.33
C GLU A 56 -2.44 7.24 7.12
N GLY A 57 -3.08 7.01 5.97
CA GLY A 57 -2.87 7.79 4.73
C GLY A 57 -3.81 8.99 4.56
N TRP A 58 -4.37 9.15 3.36
CA TRP A 58 -5.11 10.33 2.91
C TRP A 58 -6.29 10.72 3.80
N TYR A 59 -6.93 9.74 4.44
CA TYR A 59 -8.10 9.96 5.29
C TYR A 59 -7.80 9.86 6.78
N ALA A 60 -6.54 9.75 7.20
CA ALA A 60 -6.17 9.64 8.61
C ALA A 60 -6.72 10.80 9.46
N ASP A 61 -6.81 12.00 8.89
CA ASP A 61 -7.37 13.19 9.56
C ASP A 61 -8.89 13.10 9.81
N LYS A 62 -9.57 12.11 9.22
CA LYS A 62 -10.98 11.80 9.47
C LYS A 62 -11.17 10.89 10.69
N HIS A 63 -10.09 10.31 11.21
CA HIS A 63 -10.09 9.46 12.40
C HIS A 63 -11.15 8.36 12.32
N LEU A 64 -11.15 7.63 11.20
CA LEU A 64 -12.09 6.52 10.94
C LEU A 64 -11.71 5.23 11.67
N ASP A 65 -10.49 5.16 12.17
CA ASP A 65 -9.87 4.07 12.92
C ASP A 65 -10.18 4.10 14.43
N GLN A 66 -11.01 5.06 14.89
CA GLN A 66 -11.33 5.17 16.30
C GLN A 66 -11.99 3.89 16.84
N LYS A 67 -11.47 3.41 17.97
CA LYS A 67 -11.91 2.15 18.60
C LYS A 67 -13.32 2.20 19.18
N ASP A 68 -13.81 3.40 19.52
CA ASP A 68 -15.12 3.57 20.12
C ASP A 68 -15.79 4.87 19.64
N TYR A 69 -16.89 4.72 18.91
CA TYR A 69 -17.78 5.82 18.50
C TYR A 69 -18.95 5.99 19.49
N ASN A 70 -18.69 5.85 20.79
CA ASN A 70 -19.69 5.87 21.86
C ASN A 70 -20.79 4.82 21.64
N GLY A 71 -20.38 3.60 21.26
CA GLY A 71 -21.29 2.49 20.95
C GLY A 71 -21.96 2.54 19.57
N ALA A 72 -21.66 3.54 18.74
CA ALA A 72 -21.99 3.48 17.33
C ALA A 72 -21.03 2.52 16.58
N PRO A 73 -21.47 1.90 15.47
CA PRO A 73 -20.60 1.05 14.65
C PRO A 73 -19.41 1.83 14.06
N ASN A 74 -18.28 1.15 13.84
CA ASN A 74 -17.15 1.76 13.13
C ASN A 74 -17.49 1.88 11.63
N PRO A 75 -17.39 3.07 11.02
CA PRO A 75 -17.67 3.25 9.59
C PRO A 75 -16.85 2.36 8.65
N ILE A 76 -15.60 2.04 8.99
CA ILE A 76 -14.71 1.20 8.16
C ILE A 76 -15.33 -0.19 7.93
N ASP A 77 -16.04 -0.75 8.92
CA ASP A 77 -16.69 -2.06 8.82
C ASP A 77 -17.76 -2.15 7.71
N PHE A 78 -18.18 -1.00 7.15
CA PHE A 78 -19.20 -0.89 6.11
C PHE A 78 -18.65 -0.41 4.77
N ILE A 79 -17.35 -0.13 4.69
CA ILE A 79 -16.71 0.28 3.45
C ILE A 79 -16.33 -0.97 2.64
N ASP A 80 -16.67 -0.98 1.36
CA ASP A 80 -16.12 -1.95 0.41
C ASP A 80 -14.65 -1.57 0.13
N LEU A 81 -13.73 -2.08 0.95
CA LEU A 81 -12.31 -1.75 0.88
C LEU A 81 -11.69 -2.12 -0.46
N LYS A 82 -12.12 -3.24 -1.04
CA LYS A 82 -11.65 -3.68 -2.35
C LYS A 82 -12.02 -2.66 -3.43
N ALA A 83 -13.28 -2.23 -3.45
CA ALA A 83 -13.76 -1.25 -4.41
C ALA A 83 -13.07 0.11 -4.20
N LEU A 84 -12.88 0.52 -2.95
CA LEU A 84 -12.18 1.76 -2.61
C LEU A 84 -10.70 1.71 -3.06
N GLY A 85 -9.97 0.65 -2.71
CA GLY A 85 -8.57 0.45 -3.10
C GLY A 85 -8.38 0.47 -4.61
N LEU A 86 -9.29 -0.15 -5.36
CA LEU A 86 -9.30 -0.08 -6.82
C LEU A 86 -9.54 1.33 -7.38
N GLN A 87 -10.32 2.17 -6.70
CA GLN A 87 -10.50 3.57 -7.13
C GLN A 87 -9.28 4.41 -6.77
N LEU A 88 -8.72 4.23 -5.57
CA LEU A 88 -7.50 4.90 -5.14
C LEU A 88 -6.36 4.60 -6.12
N SER A 89 -6.24 3.33 -6.55
CA SER A 89 -5.24 2.88 -7.53
C SER A 89 -5.32 3.49 -8.91
N ARG A 90 -6.41 4.19 -9.22
CA ARG A 90 -6.60 4.88 -10.50
C ARG A 90 -6.36 6.38 -10.39
N THR A 91 -6.08 6.88 -9.20
CA THR A 91 -6.00 8.32 -8.91
C THR A 91 -4.72 8.74 -8.19
N TRP A 92 -3.91 7.78 -7.76
CA TRP A 92 -2.64 8.06 -7.10
C TRP A 92 -1.60 8.64 -8.04
N ASP A 93 -0.45 9.02 -7.47
CA ASP A 93 0.72 9.41 -8.23
C ASP A 93 1.45 8.16 -8.74
N GLU A 94 1.31 7.86 -10.04
CA GLU A 94 1.98 6.74 -10.71
C GLU A 94 3.51 6.84 -10.69
N SER A 95 4.08 8.02 -10.38
CA SER A 95 5.54 8.12 -10.18
C SER A 95 6.01 7.53 -8.87
N MET A 96 5.09 7.29 -7.92
CA MET A 96 5.37 6.81 -6.56
C MET A 96 4.71 5.46 -6.26
N HIS A 97 3.67 5.09 -7.01
CA HIS A 97 2.86 3.89 -6.76
C HIS A 97 2.88 2.94 -7.94
N TYR A 98 2.80 1.65 -7.66
CA TYR A 98 2.70 0.59 -8.65
C TYR A 98 1.70 -0.47 -8.22
N LEU A 99 0.82 -0.88 -9.13
CA LEU A 99 -0.09 -2.01 -8.94
C LEU A 99 0.51 -3.23 -9.64
N THR A 100 0.86 -4.24 -8.85
CA THR A 100 1.50 -5.46 -9.35
C THR A 100 0.52 -6.33 -10.14
N ARG A 101 1.08 -7.31 -10.87
CA ARG A 101 0.28 -8.32 -11.60
C ARG A 101 -0.62 -9.15 -10.68
N ASP A 102 -0.25 -9.28 -9.40
CA ASP A 102 -1.00 -10.01 -8.38
C ASP A 102 -1.99 -9.13 -7.57
N ASN A 103 -2.18 -7.86 -7.98
CA ASN A 103 -2.99 -6.84 -7.29
C ASN A 103 -2.46 -6.46 -5.90
N TRP A 104 -1.14 -6.56 -5.71
CA TRP A 104 -0.46 -5.91 -4.59
C TRP A 104 -0.13 -4.48 -4.98
N ILE A 105 0.08 -3.64 -3.98
CA ILE A 105 0.46 -2.25 -4.20
C ILE A 105 1.84 -2.05 -3.61
N VAL A 106 2.73 -1.44 -4.39
CA VAL A 106 4.04 -0.99 -3.91
C VAL A 106 4.08 0.52 -4.01
N GLU A 107 4.45 1.16 -2.92
CA GLU A 107 4.71 2.59 -2.82
C GLU A 107 6.19 2.81 -2.50
N THR A 108 6.79 3.84 -3.10
CA THR A 108 8.14 4.32 -2.77
C THR A 108 8.06 5.77 -2.27
N ASN A 109 8.96 6.17 -1.39
CA ASN A 109 9.11 7.56 -0.95
C ASN A 109 10.08 8.39 -1.80
N TYR A 110 10.76 7.77 -2.77
CA TYR A 110 11.70 8.42 -3.69
C TYR A 110 11.08 8.67 -5.07
N GLY A 111 10.32 7.69 -5.56
CA GLY A 111 9.75 7.66 -6.91
C GLY A 111 10.46 6.63 -7.81
N TRP A 112 9.86 6.23 -8.92
CA TRP A 112 10.39 5.16 -9.78
C TRP A 112 11.46 5.63 -10.80
N ASN A 113 11.68 6.95 -10.95
CA ASN A 113 12.62 7.54 -11.91
C ASN A 113 13.81 8.23 -11.24
#